data_AF-A0A957HB82-F1
#
_entry.id   AF-A0A957HB82-F1
#
_cell.length_a   1.000
_cell.length_b   1.000
_cell.length_c   1.000
_cell.angle_alpha   90.00
_cell.angle_beta   90.00
_cell.angle_gamma   90.00
#
_symmetry.space_group_name_H-M   'P 1'
#
loop_
_entity.id
_entity.type
_entity.pdbx_description
1 polymer ?
#
loop_
_entity_poly.entity_id
_entity_poly.type
_entity_poly.pdbx_seq_one_letter_code
_entity_poly.pdbx_strand_id
1 'polypeptide(L)'
;LERLIYQVWVLESEVNNGGFDQYFFNSSGDLALDTLVDLTAIGAEEAHGLLREAVALMFEGAPARQRERRWEQMEAVDETKRAELEGLDTRFFALQEPIYQLVVDYVTSHQAGDDVA
;
A
#
# COMPACT_ATOMS: atom_id res chain seq x y z
N LEU A 1 7.47 -4.14 14.04
CA LEU A 1 6.30 -3.31 14.41
C LEU A 1 6.42 -1.89 13.88
N GLU A 2 7.47 -1.12 14.21
CA GLU A 2 7.64 0.26 13.73
C GLU A 2 7.58 0.41 12.20
N ARG A 3 8.27 -0.48 11.47
CA ARG A 3 8.23 -0.47 10.00
C ARG A 3 6.82 -0.74 9.45
N LEU A 4 6.10 -1.70 10.02
CA LEU A 4 4.72 -2.01 9.61
C LEU A 4 3.81 -0.81 9.78
N ILE A 5 3.85 -0.19 10.97
CA ILE A 5 3.08 1.01 11.28
C ILE A 5 3.38 2.11 10.26
N TYR A 6 4.67 2.36 9.99
CA TYR A 6 5.10 3.36 9.02
C TYR A 6 4.62 3.05 7.60
N GLN A 7 4.74 1.80 7.14
CA GLN A 7 4.39 1.40 5.78
C GLN A 7 2.89 1.47 5.51
N VAL A 8 2.06 1.04 6.47
CA VAL A 8 0.61 1.15 6.38
C VAL A 8 0.18 2.61 6.43
N TRP A 9 0.75 3.41 7.33
CA TRP A 9 0.45 4.84 7.43
C TRP A 9 0.84 5.63 6.18
N VAL A 10 1.99 5.33 5.57
CA VAL A 10 2.44 5.96 4.32
C VAL A 10 1.51 5.60 3.17
N LEU A 11 1.06 4.34 3.08
CA LEU A 11 0.07 3.95 2.08
C LEU A 11 -1.20 4.79 2.22
N GLU A 12 -1.80 4.82 3.41
CA GLU A 12 -3.02 5.59 3.65
C GLU A 12 -2.82 7.07 3.35
N SER A 13 -1.69 7.65 3.76
CA SER A 13 -1.41 9.07 3.60
C SER A 13 -1.20 9.48 2.15
N GLU A 14 -0.43 8.71 1.38
CA GLU A 14 -0.15 9.01 -0.02
C GLU A 14 -1.38 8.80 -0.89
N VAL A 15 -2.09 7.68 -0.71
CA VAL A 15 -3.27 7.37 -1.54
C VAL A 15 -4.42 8.34 -1.25
N ASN A 16 -4.65 8.72 0.01
CA ASN A 16 -5.67 9.72 0.32
C ASN A 16 -5.30 11.16 -0.09
N ASN A 17 -4.02 11.44 -0.34
CA ASN A 17 -3.56 12.77 -0.75
C ASN A 17 -3.49 12.93 -2.28
N GLY A 18 -3.06 11.88 -3.00
CA GLY A 18 -2.85 11.93 -4.45
C GLY A 18 -3.02 10.60 -5.18
N GLY A 19 -3.70 9.63 -4.56
CA GLY A 19 -3.96 8.32 -5.17
C GLY A 19 -2.76 7.39 -5.21
N PHE A 20 -2.98 6.22 -5.79
CA PHE A 20 -1.94 5.22 -6.03
C PHE A 20 -0.85 5.72 -6.98
N ASP A 21 -1.17 6.64 -7.91
CA ASP A 21 -0.16 7.25 -8.77
C ASP A 21 0.89 8.01 -7.94
N GLN A 22 0.45 8.84 -6.99
CA GLN A 22 1.37 9.53 -6.08
C GLN A 22 2.14 8.56 -5.19
N TYR A 23 1.47 7.54 -4.64
CA TYR A 23 2.13 6.51 -3.83
C TYR A 23 3.25 5.79 -4.59
N PHE A 24 3.05 5.44 -5.86
CA PHE A 24 4.07 4.77 -6.65
C PHE A 24 5.16 5.71 -7.17
N PHE A 25 4.80 6.95 -7.51
CA PHE A 25 5.71 7.97 -8.03
C PHE A 25 6.72 8.44 -6.98
N ASN A 26 6.27 8.60 -5.73
CA ASN A 26 7.12 9.05 -4.63
C ASN A 26 8.05 7.95 -4.13
N SER A 27 8.89 8.27 -3.13
CA SER A 27 9.76 7.27 -2.48
C SER A 27 8.97 6.22 -1.71
N SER A 28 7.70 6.48 -1.39
CA SER A 28 6.76 5.52 -0.81
C SER A 28 6.56 4.27 -1.68
N GLY A 29 6.71 4.38 -3.01
CA GLY A 29 6.64 3.24 -3.92
C GLY A 29 7.72 2.17 -3.67
N ASP A 30 8.81 2.50 -2.95
CA ASP A 30 9.83 1.53 -2.52
C ASP A 30 9.27 0.50 -1.52
N LEU A 31 8.14 0.82 -0.88
CA LEU A 31 7.51 0.07 0.20
C LEU A 31 6.39 -0.85 -0.29
N ALA A 32 5.89 -0.67 -1.52
CA ALA A 32 4.65 -1.30 -1.99
C ALA A 32 4.55 -2.82 -1.74
N LEU A 33 5.63 -3.56 -1.99
CA LEU A 33 5.64 -5.01 -1.79
C LEU A 33 5.69 -5.40 -0.30
N ASP A 34 6.46 -4.66 0.50
CA ASP A 34 6.54 -4.88 1.95
C ASP A 34 5.20 -4.51 2.60
N THR A 35 4.55 -3.43 2.14
CA THR A 35 3.21 -3.03 2.56
C THR A 35 2.16 -4.10 2.28
N LEU A 36 2.22 -4.84 1.16
CA LEU A 36 1.32 -5.97 0.91
C LEU A 36 1.47 -7.08 1.97
N VAL A 37 2.70 -7.37 2.38
CA VAL A 37 2.98 -8.35 3.45
C VAL A 37 2.42 -7.85 4.78
N ASP A 38 2.61 -6.58 5.09
CA ASP A 38 2.14 -5.96 6.32
C ASP A 38 0.60 -5.89 6.40
N LEU A 39 -0.07 -5.55 5.31
CA LEU A 39 -1.55 -5.55 5.24
C LEU A 39 -2.10 -6.96 5.44
N THR A 40 -1.43 -7.98 4.89
CA THR A 40 -1.76 -9.39 5.15
C THR A 40 -1.60 -9.74 6.62
N ALA A 41 -0.50 -9.29 7.25
CA ALA A 41 -0.20 -9.60 8.65
C ALA A 41 -1.24 -9.01 9.62
N ILE A 42 -1.74 -7.81 9.34
CA ILE A 42 -2.77 -7.16 10.17
C ILE A 42 -4.21 -7.56 9.80
N GLY A 43 -4.39 -8.35 8.73
CA GLY A 43 -5.73 -8.75 8.26
C GLY A 43 -6.52 -7.64 7.56
N ALA A 44 -5.84 -6.66 6.96
CA ALA A 44 -6.45 -5.59 6.17
C ALA A 44 -6.65 -6.08 4.72
N GLU A 45 -7.64 -6.95 4.52
CA GLU A 45 -7.91 -7.65 3.26
C GLU A 45 -8.36 -6.72 2.14
N GLU A 46 -9.19 -5.71 2.44
CA GLU A 46 -9.71 -4.79 1.43
C GLU A 46 -8.60 -3.86 0.93
N ALA A 47 -7.84 -3.24 1.84
CA ALA A 47 -6.70 -2.40 1.49
C ALA A 47 -5.62 -3.20 0.74
N HIS A 48 -5.34 -4.44 1.17
CA HIS A 48 -4.43 -5.34 0.47
C HIS A 48 -4.90 -5.63 -0.96
N GLY A 49 -6.19 -5.93 -1.14
CA GLY A 49 -6.79 -6.19 -2.43
C GLY A 49 -6.57 -5.03 -3.40
N LEU A 50 -6.86 -3.81 -2.94
CA LEU A 50 -6.70 -2.59 -3.74
C LEU A 50 -5.25 -2.30 -4.11
N LEU A 51 -4.32 -2.36 -3.15
CA LEU A 51 -2.90 -2.15 -3.43
C LEU A 51 -2.38 -3.21 -4.42
N ARG A 52 -2.81 -4.47 -4.27
CA ARG A 52 -2.41 -5.55 -5.18
C ARG A 52 -2.95 -5.35 -6.60
N GLU A 53 -4.21 -4.94 -6.72
CA GLU A 53 -4.82 -4.58 -8.01
C GLU A 53 -4.07 -3.41 -8.66
N ALA A 54 -3.77 -2.36 -7.90
CA ALA A 54 -3.01 -1.21 -8.38
C ALA A 54 -1.60 -1.58 -8.85
N VAL A 55 -0.91 -2.47 -8.11
CA VAL A 55 0.40 -3.00 -8.52
C VAL A 55 0.31 -3.79 -9.83
N ALA A 56 -0.68 -4.68 -9.97
CA ALA A 56 -0.85 -5.50 -11.17
C ALA A 56 -1.24 -4.65 -12.40
N LEU A 57 -1.96 -3.55 -12.17
CA LEU A 57 -2.38 -2.63 -13.22
C LEU A 57 -1.20 -1.81 -13.75
N MET A 58 -0.40 -1.26 -12.84
CA MET A 58 0.69 -0.32 -13.16
C MET A 58 2.00 -1.00 -13.53
N PHE A 59 2.22 -2.25 -13.10
CA PHE A 59 3.50 -2.94 -13.26
C PHE A 59 3.32 -4.35 -13.81
N GLU A 60 4.15 -4.74 -14.78
CA GLU A 60 4.27 -6.13 -15.22
C GLU A 60 5.01 -6.95 -14.15
N GLY A 61 4.28 -7.32 -13.10
CA GLY A 61 4.78 -8.10 -11.96
C GLY A 61 4.91 -7.26 -10.70
N ALA A 62 5.93 -6.40 -10.63
CA ALA A 62 6.20 -5.61 -9.43
C ALA A 62 6.81 -4.24 -9.73
N PRO A 63 6.51 -3.23 -8.89
CA PRO A 63 7.22 -1.97 -8.92
C PRO A 63 8.71 -2.19 -8.65
N ALA A 64 9.57 -1.59 -9.46
CA ALA A 64 11.00 -1.55 -9.18
C ALA A 64 11.25 -0.88 -7.81
N ARG A 65 12.32 -1.24 -7.10
CA ARG A 65 12.65 -0.51 -5.86
C ARG A 65 13.36 0.81 -6.13
N GLN A 66 14.11 0.92 -7.22
CA GLN A 66 14.75 2.17 -7.62
C GLN A 66 13.71 3.08 -8.28
N ARG A 67 13.51 4.27 -7.72
CA ARG A 67 12.49 5.23 -8.18
C ARG A 67 12.56 5.55 -9.67
N GLU A 68 13.75 5.80 -10.20
CA GLU A 68 13.96 6.11 -11.63
C GLU A 68 13.43 4.98 -12.53
N ARG A 69 13.71 3.72 -12.18
CA ARG A 69 13.19 2.56 -12.92
C ARG A 69 11.69 2.38 -12.76
N ARG A 70 11.10 2.75 -11.61
CA ARG A 70 9.64 2.77 -11.48
C ARG A 70 9.01 3.82 -12.36
N TRP A 71 9.62 5.00 -12.47
CA TRP A 71 9.10 6.04 -13.35
C TRP A 71 9.07 5.55 -14.79
N GLU A 72 10.12 4.88 -15.26
CA GLU A 72 10.13 4.23 -16.58
C GLU A 72 8.98 3.21 -16.73
N GLN A 73 8.70 2.41 -15.68
CA GLN A 73 7.55 1.50 -15.70
C GLN A 73 6.21 2.26 -15.76
N MET A 74 6.06 3.33 -14.99
CA MET A 74 4.83 4.14 -14.92
C MET A 74 4.57 4.96 -16.20
N GLU A 75 5.63 5.41 -16.88
CA GLU A 75 5.53 6.12 -18.17
C GLU A 75 5.02 5.20 -19.29
N ALA A 76 5.28 3.90 -19.19
CA ALA A 76 4.81 2.90 -20.16
C ALA A 76 3.32 2.52 -19.98
N VAL A 77 2.67 2.99 -18.91
CA VAL A 77 1.26 2.71 -18.62
C VAL A 77 0.36 3.58 -19.50
N ASP A 78 -0.54 2.93 -20.24
CA ASP A 78 -1.52 3.61 -21.10
C ASP A 78 -2.64 4.31 -20.30
N GLU A 79 -3.34 5.22 -20.98
CA GLU A 79 -4.41 6.04 -20.38
C GLU A 79 -5.60 5.21 -19.88
N THR A 80 -5.87 4.05 -20.50
CA THR A 80 -6.97 3.17 -20.05
C THR A 80 -6.66 2.61 -18.66
N LYS A 81 -5.43 2.13 -18.45
CA LYS A 81 -4.97 1.68 -17.13
C LYS A 81 -4.92 2.81 -16.11
N ARG A 82 -4.55 4.04 -16.52
CA ARG A 82 -4.59 5.21 -15.62
C ARG A 82 -6.01 5.52 -15.16
N ALA A 83 -7.00 5.50 -16.06
CA ALA A 83 -8.40 5.68 -15.71
C ALA A 83 -8.93 4.56 -14.79
N GLU A 84 -8.48 3.31 -14.98
CA GLU A 84 -8.80 2.21 -14.06
C GLU A 84 -8.20 2.43 -12.66
N LEU A 85 -6.99 3.00 -12.57
CA LEU A 85 -6.34 3.33 -11.31
C LEU A 85 -7.14 4.35 -10.49
N GLU A 86 -7.71 5.38 -11.13
CA GLU A 86 -8.59 6.37 -10.47
C GLU A 86 -9.81 5.71 -9.80
N GLY A 87 -10.32 4.62 -10.41
CA GLY A 87 -11.36 3.79 -9.82
C GLY A 87 -10.91 3.09 -8.53
N LEU A 88 -9.64 2.66 -8.47
CA LEU A 88 -9.05 2.09 -7.26
C LEU A 88 -8.83 3.15 -6.18
N ASP A 89 -8.41 4.37 -6.56
CA ASP A 89 -8.27 5.50 -5.64
C ASP A 89 -9.61 5.82 -4.95
N THR A 90 -10.69 5.85 -5.74
CA THR A 90 -12.05 6.10 -5.21
C THR A 90 -12.49 5.00 -4.25
N ARG A 91 -12.20 3.73 -4.57
CA ARG A 91 -12.50 2.59 -3.68
C ARG A 91 -11.67 2.65 -2.40
N PHE A 92 -10.40 3.03 -2.49
CA PHE A 92 -9.51 3.16 -1.34
C PHE A 92 -9.98 4.28 -0.40
N PHE A 93 -10.31 5.45 -0.95
CA PHE A 93 -10.84 6.57 -0.17
C PHE A 93 -12.15 6.23 0.56
N ALA A 94 -12.97 5.35 -0.03
CA ALA A 94 -14.24 4.91 0.54
C ALA A 94 -14.13 3.73 1.52
N LEU A 95 -12.92 3.21 1.78
CA LEU A 95 -12.72 2.06 2.66
C LEU A 95 -13.41 2.25 4.01
N GLN A 96 -14.17 1.24 4.42
CA GLN A 96 -14.76 1.15 5.76
C GLN A 96 -13.95 0.19 6.66
N GLU A 97 -12.94 -0.47 6.09
CA GLU A 97 -12.01 -1.33 6.82
C GLU A 97 -11.29 -0.52 7.91
N PRO A 98 -11.32 -0.94 9.18
CA PRO A 98 -10.78 -0.16 10.29
C PRO A 98 -9.26 -0.35 10.42
N ILE A 99 -8.49 0.06 9.40
CA ILE A 99 -7.04 -0.17 9.28
C ILE A 99 -6.29 0.24 10.55
N TYR A 100 -6.59 1.42 11.11
CA TYR A 100 -5.98 1.88 12.36
C TYR A 100 -6.17 0.89 13.52
N GLN A 101 -7.39 0.36 13.70
CA GLN A 101 -7.67 -0.59 14.77
C GLN A 101 -6.95 -1.92 14.54
N LEU A 102 -6.87 -2.38 13.29
CA LEU A 102 -6.12 -3.58 12.92
C LEU A 102 -4.62 -3.45 13.25
N VAL A 103 -4.03 -2.28 12.98
CA VAL A 103 -2.64 -1.99 13.37
C VAL A 103 -2.47 -2.00 14.88
N VAL A 104 -3.38 -1.37 15.64
CA VAL A 104 -3.35 -1.36 17.12
C VAL A 104 -3.44 -2.77 17.69
N ASP A 105 -4.36 -3.59 17.20
CA ASP A 105 -4.56 -4.97 17.65
C ASP A 105 -3.32 -5.83 17.35
N TYR A 106 -2.73 -5.68 16.17
CA TYR A 106 -1.50 -6.37 15.79
C TYR A 106 -0.32 -5.97 16.68
N VAL A 107 -0.12 -4.67 16.92
CA VAL A 107 0.97 -4.19 17.78
C VAL A 107 0.80 -4.68 19.22
N THR A 108 -0.42 -4.61 19.76
CA THR A 108 -0.72 -5.01 21.15
C THR A 108 -0.49 -6.50 21.36
N SER A 109 -0.93 -7.34 20.42
CA SER A 109 -0.75 -8.79 20.49
C SER A 109 0.71 -9.24 20.38
N HIS A 110 1.57 -8.45 19.73
CA HIS A 110 3.00 -8.76 19.56
C HIS A 110 3.90 -8.10 20.60
N GLN A 111 3.44 -7.08 21.32
CA GLN A 111 4.14 -6.53 22.49
C GLN A 111 3.94 -7.40 23.73
N ALA A 112 2.74 -8.00 23.90
CA ALA A 112 2.45 -8.89 25.03
C ALA A 112 3.27 -10.20 25.02
N GLY A 113 3.90 -10.55 23.89
CA GLY A 113 4.78 -11.71 23.77
C GLY A 113 6.21 -11.48 24.30
N ASP A 114 6.64 -10.22 24.40
CA ASP A 114 7.99 -9.86 24.85
C ASP A 114 8.08 -9.62 26.38
N ASP A 115 6.94 -9.48 27.06
CA ASP A 115 6.85 -9.23 28.51
C ASP A 115 6.81 -10.51 29.38
N VAL A 116 6.93 -11.71 28.77
CA VAL A 116 6.89 -13.01 29.49
C VAL A 116 8.23 -13.78 29.37
N ALA A 117 9.34 -13.08 29.12
CA ALA A 117 10.69 -13.67 29.07
C ALA A 117 11.58 -13.23 30.25
#